data_AF-A0A3B9GHM2-F1
#
_entry.id   AF-A0A3B9GHM2-F1
#
_cell.length_a   1.000
_cell.length_b   1.000
_cell.length_c   1.000
_cell.angle_alpha   90.00
_cell.angle_beta   90.00
_cell.angle_gamma   90.00
#
_symmetry.space_group_name_H-M   'P 1'
#
loop_
_entity.id
_entity.type
_entity.pdbx_description
1 polymer ?
#
loop_
_entity_poly.entity_id
_entity_poly.type
_entity_poly.pdbx_seq_one_letter_code
_entity_poly.pdbx_strand_id
1 'polypeptide(L)'
;MRKSIKFILIIVGIAVLILTLGAFLLANAVRSMEAELEARLALSPRSLDLSSIPDNDYEGSYGKLPVYARVLVRVRGSAISAIELLEHKHGQGAAGEAVIQRILDGQTLSVDTVGGASYSAKTIVLAVEAALLGPRPGP
;
A
#
# COMPACT_ATOMS: atom_id res chain seq x y z
N MET A 1 -15.32 -42.62 -31.86
CA MET A 1 -14.63 -42.45 -30.56
C MET A 1 -13.35 -41.60 -30.62
N ARG A 2 -12.39 -41.83 -31.53
CA ARG A 2 -11.11 -41.05 -31.59
C ARG A 2 -11.22 -39.55 -31.96
N LYS A 3 -12.25 -39.13 -32.73
CA LYS A 3 -12.43 -37.72 -33.13
C LYS A 3 -12.88 -36.82 -31.98
N SER A 4 -13.78 -37.31 -31.13
CA SER A 4 -14.29 -36.61 -29.95
C SER A 4 -13.19 -36.41 -28.90
N ILE A 5 -12.29 -37.38 -28.72
CA ILE A 5 -11.12 -37.27 -27.81
C ILE A 5 -10.15 -36.17 -28.27
N LYS A 6 -9.86 -36.08 -29.58
CA LYS A 6 -9.01 -35.01 -30.12
C LYS A 6 -9.62 -33.63 -29.91
N PHE A 7 -10.94 -33.50 -30.09
CA PHE A 7 -11.66 -32.25 -29.81
C PHE A 7 -11.60 -31.86 -28.33
N ILE A 8 -11.80 -32.82 -27.41
CA ILE A 8 -11.68 -32.58 -25.96
C ILE A 8 -10.26 -32.14 -25.60
N LEU A 9 -9.23 -32.78 -26.16
CA LEU A 9 -7.82 -32.40 -25.91
C LEU A 9 -7.50 -30.98 -26.41
N ILE A 10 -8.06 -30.56 -27.54
CA ILE A 10 -7.90 -29.19 -28.05
C ILE A 10 -8.55 -28.18 -27.11
N ILE A 11 -9.77 -28.45 -26.64
CA ILE A 11 -10.47 -27.57 -25.69
C ILE A 11 -9.71 -27.47 -24.37
N VAL A 12 -9.20 -28.60 -23.85
CA VAL A 12 -8.37 -28.60 -22.64
C VAL A 12 -7.07 -27.82 -22.87
N GLY A 13 -6.41 -28.00 -24.02
CA GLY A 13 -5.21 -27.25 -24.38
C GLY A 13 -5.45 -25.74 -24.43
N ILE A 14 -6.56 -25.30 -25.03
CA ILE A 14 -6.95 -23.89 -25.07
C ILE A 14 -7.29 -23.38 -23.66
N ALA A 15 -8.02 -24.15 -22.86
CA ALA A 15 -8.34 -23.77 -21.48
C ALA A 15 -7.08 -23.60 -20.63
N VAL A 16 -6.11 -24.52 -20.74
CA VAL A 16 -4.82 -24.41 -20.08
C VAL A 16 -4.06 -23.19 -20.57
N LEU A 17 -4.04 -22.92 -21.88
CA LEU A 17 -3.39 -21.74 -22.45
C LEU A 17 -4.00 -20.43 -21.94
N ILE A 18 -5.34 -20.37 -21.81
CA ILE A 18 -6.04 -19.20 -21.25
C ILE A 18 -5.70 -19.03 -19.77
N LEU A 19 -5.66 -20.12 -19.00
CA LEU A 19 -5.32 -20.07 -17.58
C LEU A 19 -3.87 -19.63 -17.36
N THR A 20 -2.91 -20.14 -18.14
CA THR A 20 -1.51 -19.74 -18.03
C THR A 20 -1.29 -18.31 -18.49
N LEU A 21 -1.93 -17.88 -19.59
CA LEU A 21 -1.87 -16.49 -20.04
C LEU A 21 -2.51 -15.55 -19.02
N GLY A 22 -3.65 -15.91 -18.44
CA GLY A 22 -4.31 -15.14 -17.38
C GLY A 22 -3.44 -15.01 -16.13
N ALA A 23 -2.82 -16.11 -15.67
CA ALA A 23 -1.89 -16.09 -14.55
C ALA A 23 -0.65 -15.22 -14.85
N PHE A 24 -0.13 -15.28 -16.08
CA PHE A 24 1.00 -14.46 -16.52
C PHE A 24 0.67 -12.97 -16.51
N LEU A 25 -0.49 -12.57 -17.05
CA LEU A 25 -0.95 -11.18 -17.04
C LEU A 25 -1.16 -10.67 -15.61
N LEU A 26 -1.77 -11.48 -14.73
CA LEU A 26 -1.96 -11.13 -13.33
C LEU A 26 -0.62 -10.95 -12.59
N ALA A 27 0.33 -11.87 -12.78
CA ALA A 27 1.64 -11.78 -12.18
C ALA A 27 2.39 -10.51 -12.64
N ASN A 28 2.28 -10.16 -13.93
CA ASN A 28 2.89 -8.95 -14.47
C ASN A 28 2.26 -7.68 -13.87
N ALA A 29 0.94 -7.66 -13.70
CA ALA A 29 0.25 -6.55 -13.06
C ALA A 29 0.72 -6.36 -11.61
N VAL A 30 0.77 -7.42 -10.81
CA VAL A 30 1.25 -7.34 -9.41
C VAL A 30 2.68 -6.81 -9.32
N ARG A 31 3.59 -7.30 -10.19
CA ARG A 31 4.98 -6.81 -10.23
C ARG A 31 5.07 -5.31 -10.53
N SER A 32 4.24 -4.81 -11.45
CA SER A 32 4.22 -3.37 -11.76
C SER A 32 3.74 -2.51 -10.59
N MET A 33 2.77 -3.02 -9.81
CA MET A 33 2.27 -2.34 -8.61
C MET A 33 3.32 -2.28 -7.49
N GLU A 34 4.09 -3.35 -7.30
CA GLU A 34 5.21 -3.37 -6.36
C GLU A 34 6.31 -2.39 -6.77
N ALA A 35 6.65 -2.34 -8.06
CA ALA A 35 7.65 -1.41 -8.57
C ALA A 35 7.24 0.06 -8.38
N GLU A 36 5.97 0.41 -8.61
CA GLU A 36 5.46 1.76 -8.39
C GLU A 36 5.52 2.16 -6.91
N LEU A 37 5.23 1.21 -6.02
CA LEU A 37 5.29 1.42 -4.57
C LEU A 37 6.73 1.70 -4.11
N GLU A 38 7.70 0.88 -4.52
CA GLU A 38 9.11 1.08 -4.18
C GLU A 38 9.66 2.38 -4.75
N ALA A 39 9.30 2.71 -6.00
CA ALA A 39 9.70 3.97 -6.62
C ALA A 39 9.16 5.18 -5.83
N ARG A 40 7.93 5.10 -5.31
CA ARG A 40 7.38 6.15 -4.45
C ARG A 40 8.12 6.26 -3.12
N LEU A 41 8.37 5.15 -2.45
CA LEU A 41 9.11 5.12 -1.19
C LEU A 41 10.56 5.63 -1.33
N ALA A 42 11.18 5.41 -2.49
CA ALA A 42 12.50 5.94 -2.79
C ALA A 42 12.50 7.48 -2.96
N LEU A 43 11.37 8.06 -3.32
CA LEU A 43 11.16 9.51 -3.45
C LEU A 43 10.63 10.15 -2.16
N SER A 44 10.06 9.35 -1.25
CA SER A 44 9.60 9.83 0.05
C SER A 44 10.73 10.53 0.81
N PRO A 45 10.52 11.75 1.32
CA PRO A 45 11.52 12.43 2.13
C PRO A 45 11.85 11.59 3.37
N ARG A 46 13.12 11.20 3.49
CA ARG A 46 13.65 10.43 4.64
C ARG A 46 13.46 11.15 5.98
N SER A 47 13.32 12.48 5.95
CA SER A 47 13.08 13.32 7.12
C SER A 47 11.87 14.22 6.85
N LEU A 48 10.80 14.02 7.63
CA LEU A 48 9.68 14.96 7.66
C LEU A 48 9.99 16.05 8.66
N ASP A 49 9.98 17.30 8.20
CA ASP A 49 10.04 18.45 9.09
C ASP A 49 8.63 18.77 9.60
N LEU A 50 8.25 18.07 10.69
CA LEU A 50 6.98 18.27 11.38
C LEU A 50 6.84 19.65 12.01
N SER A 51 7.94 20.42 12.15
CA SER A 51 7.88 21.79 12.69
C SER A 51 7.11 22.75 11.78
N SER A 52 7.04 22.43 10.49
CA SER A 52 6.31 23.19 9.48
C SER A 52 4.83 22.79 9.36
N ILE A 53 4.40 21.76 10.09
CA ILE A 53 3.04 21.23 10.08
C ILE A 53 2.29 21.78 11.31
N PRO A 54 1.22 22.56 11.12
CA PRO A 54 0.40 23.04 12.21
C PRO A 54 -0.25 21.92 13.02
N ASP A 55 -0.63 22.23 14.24
CA ASP A 55 -1.41 21.33 15.07
C ASP A 55 -2.81 21.14 14.48
N ASN A 56 -3.08 19.97 13.89
CA ASN A 56 -4.38 19.61 13.35
C ASN A 56 -4.53 18.08 13.20
N ASP A 57 -5.70 17.67 12.71
CA ASP A 57 -6.01 16.30 12.33
C ASP A 57 -6.00 16.24 10.79
N TYR A 58 -5.14 15.39 10.24
CA TYR A 58 -4.89 15.28 8.81
C TYR A 58 -5.35 13.93 8.30
N GLU A 59 -6.24 13.90 7.32
CA GLU A 59 -6.65 12.67 6.69
C GLU A 59 -5.81 12.40 5.44
N GLY A 60 -5.32 11.17 5.31
CA GLY A 60 -4.55 10.73 4.15
C GLY A 60 -4.99 9.35 3.71
N SER A 61 -4.86 9.08 2.41
CA SER A 61 -5.12 7.75 1.87
C SER A 61 -4.15 7.39 0.76
N TYR A 62 -3.87 6.10 0.63
CA TYR A 62 -2.97 5.58 -0.39
C TYR A 62 -3.36 4.16 -0.81
N GLY A 63 -3.08 3.82 -2.06
CA GLY A 63 -3.32 2.50 -2.64
C GLY A 63 -4.60 2.41 -3.47
N LYS A 64 -4.86 1.21 -3.98
CA LYS A 64 -6.04 0.83 -4.79
C LYS A 64 -6.39 -0.63 -4.47
N LEU A 65 -7.66 -1.01 -4.62
CA LEU A 65 -8.08 -2.40 -4.43
C LEU A 65 -7.15 -3.37 -5.20
N PRO A 66 -6.71 -4.47 -4.58
CA PRO A 66 -7.18 -5.02 -3.30
C PRO A 66 -6.48 -4.47 -2.05
N VAL A 67 -5.45 -3.61 -2.18
CA VAL A 67 -4.69 -3.07 -1.03
C VAL A 67 -4.79 -1.54 -0.94
N TYR A 68 -5.40 -1.06 0.13
CA TYR A 68 -5.73 0.35 0.32
C TYR A 68 -5.72 0.71 1.81
N ALA A 69 -5.20 1.89 2.16
CA ALA A 69 -5.26 2.41 3.51
C ALA A 69 -5.72 3.86 3.54
N ARG A 70 -6.50 4.21 4.57
CA ARG A 70 -6.93 5.57 4.91
C ARG A 70 -6.72 5.78 6.40
N VAL A 71 -6.07 6.88 6.74
CA VAL A 71 -5.63 7.19 8.10
C VAL A 71 -5.99 8.62 8.47
N LEU A 72 -6.22 8.83 9.76
CA LEU A 72 -6.28 10.14 10.39
C LEU A 72 -5.05 10.33 11.27
N VAL A 73 -4.22 11.30 10.94
CA VAL A 73 -2.96 11.60 11.63
C VAL A 73 -3.15 12.86 12.46
N ARG A 74 -2.93 12.77 13.78
CA ARG A 74 -3.07 13.89 14.70
C ARG A 74 -1.71 14.48 15.04
N VAL A 75 -1.45 15.70 14.59
CA VAL A 75 -0.21 16.44 14.89
C VAL A 75 -0.47 17.42 16.03
N ARG A 76 0.36 17.36 17.07
CA ARG A 76 0.31 18.29 18.21
C ARG A 76 1.73 18.62 18.65
N GLY A 77 2.03 19.90 18.89
CA GLY A 77 3.35 20.36 19.30
C GLY A 77 4.48 19.92 18.36
N SER A 78 4.23 19.95 17.04
CA SER A 78 5.18 19.49 16.01
C SER A 78 5.57 18.01 16.09
N ALA A 79 4.72 17.16 16.70
CA ALA A 79 4.89 15.71 16.76
C ALA A 79 3.60 14.97 16.38
N ILE A 80 3.74 13.74 15.89
CA ILE A 80 2.62 12.84 15.62
C ILE A 80 2.16 12.25 16.96
N SER A 81 1.02 12.73 17.45
CA SER A 81 0.45 12.29 18.73
C SER A 81 -0.39 11.03 18.61
N ALA A 82 -1.03 10.81 17.45
CA ALA A 82 -1.83 9.62 17.18
C ALA A 82 -1.96 9.39 15.68
N ILE A 83 -2.15 8.13 15.30
CA ILE A 83 -2.54 7.72 13.97
C ILE A 83 -3.71 6.74 14.13
N GLU A 84 -4.85 7.09 13.57
CA GLU A 84 -6.04 6.26 13.54
C GLU A 84 -6.21 5.67 12.15
N LEU A 85 -6.42 4.37 12.07
CA LEU A 85 -6.66 3.67 10.81
C LEU A 85 -8.17 3.67 10.53
N LEU A 86 -8.62 4.59 9.66
CA LEU A 86 -10.03 4.76 9.32
C LEU A 86 -10.55 3.65 8.40
N GLU A 87 -9.70 3.23 7.46
CA GLU A 87 -10.00 2.12 6.56
C GLU A 87 -8.71 1.42 6.14
N HIS A 88 -8.77 0.09 6.07
CA HIS A 88 -7.65 -0.67 5.58
C HIS A 88 -8.12 -1.96 4.92
N LYS A 89 -7.65 -2.18 3.70
CA LYS A 89 -7.84 -3.39 2.91
C LYS A 89 -6.46 -3.93 2.59
N HIS A 90 -6.21 -5.18 2.96
CA HIS A 90 -4.91 -5.84 2.79
C HIS A 90 -4.97 -7.00 1.78
N GLY A 91 -6.10 -7.16 1.07
CA GLY A 91 -6.33 -8.26 0.15
C GLY A 91 -6.15 -9.63 0.84
N GLN A 92 -5.33 -10.49 0.23
CA GLN A 92 -4.95 -11.80 0.78
C GLN A 92 -3.65 -11.76 1.64
N GLY A 93 -3.03 -10.58 1.78
CA GLY A 93 -1.78 -10.40 2.53
C GLY A 93 -2.01 -10.11 4.02
N ALA A 94 -0.91 -9.98 4.76
CA ALA A 94 -0.95 -9.54 6.16
C ALA A 94 -1.36 -8.05 6.27
N ALA A 95 -2.02 -7.69 7.37
CA ALA A 95 -2.49 -6.32 7.57
C ALA A 95 -1.33 -5.31 7.74
N GLY A 96 -0.27 -5.65 8.44
CA GLY A 96 0.88 -4.75 8.58
C GLY A 96 0.63 -3.48 9.42
N GLU A 97 -0.48 -3.43 10.17
CA GLU A 97 -0.88 -2.30 11.03
C GLU A 97 0.10 -2.02 12.18
N ALA A 98 0.93 -3.01 12.54
CA ALA A 98 2.02 -2.83 13.50
C ALA A 98 3.01 -1.71 13.12
N VAL A 99 3.03 -1.30 11.85
CA VAL A 99 3.82 -0.15 11.38
C VAL A 99 3.40 1.16 12.04
N ILE A 100 2.13 1.29 12.44
CA ILE A 100 1.60 2.51 13.08
C ILE A 100 2.32 2.79 14.39
N GLN A 101 2.47 1.79 15.26
CA GLN A 101 3.15 1.95 16.54
C GLN A 101 4.62 2.36 16.35
N ARG A 102 5.29 1.78 15.36
CA ARG A 102 6.69 2.15 15.07
C ARG A 102 6.84 3.57 14.50
N ILE A 103 5.85 4.06 13.75
CA ILE A 103 5.82 5.47 13.33
C ILE A 103 5.66 6.37 14.55
N LEU A 104 4.78 6.02 15.50
CA LEU A 104 4.58 6.78 16.72
C LEU A 104 5.83 6.78 17.62
N ASP A 105 6.47 5.62 17.78
CA ASP A 105 7.68 5.48 18.60
C ASP A 105 8.89 6.18 17.97
N GLY A 106 9.06 6.02 16.66
CA GLY A 106 10.21 6.54 15.92
C GLY A 106 10.03 7.97 15.39
N GLN A 107 8.79 8.50 15.40
CA GLN A 107 8.41 9.77 14.79
C GLN A 107 8.97 9.93 13.37
N THR A 108 8.99 8.83 12.62
CA THR A 108 9.60 8.74 11.29
C THR A 108 8.76 7.88 10.37
N LEU A 109 8.71 8.26 9.10
CA LEU A 109 8.07 7.49 8.02
C LEU A 109 9.08 6.67 7.21
N SER A 110 10.35 6.62 7.62
CA SER A 110 11.37 5.86 6.89
C SER A 110 11.12 4.35 6.97
N VAL A 111 10.68 3.74 5.88
CA VAL A 111 10.35 2.30 5.83
C VAL A 111 11.52 1.41 6.27
N ASP A 112 12.76 1.85 6.03
CA ASP A 112 13.99 1.18 6.47
C ASP A 112 14.07 1.07 8.00
N THR A 113 13.63 2.09 8.73
CA THR A 113 13.63 2.11 10.21
C THR A 113 12.35 1.54 10.80
N VAL A 114 11.23 1.61 10.08
CA VAL A 114 9.91 1.14 10.55
C VAL A 114 9.70 -0.37 10.33
N GLY A 115 10.69 -1.08 9.76
CA GLY A 115 10.82 -2.53 9.87
C GLY A 115 9.55 -3.31 9.50
N GLY A 116 9.04 -3.07 8.30
CA GLY A 116 7.79 -3.68 7.82
C GLY A 116 7.79 -3.78 6.30
N ALA A 117 8.53 -4.73 5.74
CA ALA A 117 8.69 -4.89 4.30
C ALA A 117 7.44 -5.40 3.55
N SER A 118 6.29 -5.54 4.22
CA SER A 118 5.05 -5.96 3.58
C SER A 118 4.40 -4.80 2.81
N TYR A 119 3.80 -5.12 1.66
CA TYR A 119 3.08 -4.15 0.82
C TYR A 119 2.02 -3.34 1.60
N SER A 120 1.28 -3.97 2.52
CA SER A 120 0.28 -3.28 3.35
C SER A 120 0.91 -2.26 4.31
N ALA A 121 2.00 -2.62 5.00
CA ALA A 121 2.71 -1.69 5.89
C ALA A 121 3.25 -0.46 5.12
N LYS A 122 3.83 -0.69 3.94
CA LYS A 122 4.27 0.36 3.02
C LYS A 122 3.12 1.25 2.56
N THR A 123 1.96 0.65 2.28
CA THR A 123 0.73 1.37 1.91
C THR A 123 0.26 2.29 3.05
N ILE A 124 0.29 1.82 4.30
CA ILE A 124 -0.05 2.63 5.48
C ILE A 124 0.94 3.79 5.66
N VAL A 125 2.25 3.54 5.52
CA VAL A 125 3.29 4.59 5.61
C VAL A 125 3.02 5.69 4.58
N LEU A 126 2.72 5.33 3.33
CA LEU A 126 2.40 6.30 2.29
C LEU A 126 1.06 7.02 2.52
N ALA A 127 0.07 6.36 3.16
CA ALA A 127 -1.16 7.03 3.56
C ALA A 127 -0.91 8.08 4.65
N VAL A 128 -0.04 7.79 5.62
CA VAL A 128 0.40 8.74 6.65
C VAL A 128 1.20 9.89 6.01
N GLU A 129 2.10 9.58 5.08
CA GLU A 129 2.83 10.59 4.31
C GLU A 129 1.87 11.51 3.54
N ALA A 130 0.88 10.93 2.86
CA ALA A 130 -0.13 11.68 2.14
C ALA A 130 -0.99 12.56 3.07
N ALA A 131 -1.23 12.16 4.32
CA ALA A 131 -1.91 13.01 5.30
C ALA A 131 -1.05 14.25 5.65
N LEU A 132 0.24 14.06 5.86
CA LEU A 132 1.15 15.11 6.33
C LEU A 132 1.59 16.07 5.21
N LEU A 133 1.78 15.56 3.99
CA LEU A 133 2.26 16.30 2.82
C LEU A 133 1.14 16.64 1.82
N GLY A 134 -0.07 16.12 2.03
CA GLY A 134 -1.21 16.32 1.15
C GLY A 134 -1.88 17.68 1.28
N PRO A 135 -2.97 17.90 0.53
CA PRO A 135 -3.75 19.14 0.59
C PRO A 135 -4.23 19.39 2.01
N ARG A 136 -3.82 20.51 2.59
CA ARG A 136 -4.18 20.88 3.96
C ARG A 136 -5.70 21.17 4.01
N PRO A 137 -6.41 20.74 5.08
CA PRO A 137 -7.77 21.20 5.28
C PRO A 137 -7.75 22.74 5.33
N GLY A 138 -8.60 23.36 4.51
CA GLY A 138 -8.73 24.81 4.45
C GLY A 138 -9.15 25.40 5.80
N PRO A 139 -8.92 26.70 6.03
CA PRO A 139 -9.38 27.38 7.23
C PRO A 139 -10.90 27.36 7.37
#